data_AF-A0A821W1W2-F1
#
_entry.id   AF-A0A821W1W2-F1
#
_cell.length_a   1.000
_cell.length_b   1.000
_cell.length_c   1.000
_cell.angle_alpha   90.00
_cell.angle_beta   90.00
_cell.angle_gamma   90.00
#
_symmetry.space_group_name_H-M   'P 1'
#
loop_
_entity.id
_entity.type
_entity.pdbx_description
1 polymer ?
#
loop_
_entity_poly.entity_id
_entity_poly.type
_entity_poly.pdbx_seq_one_letter_code
_entity_poly.pdbx_strand_id
1 'polypeptide(L)'
;YLYQDSSIHYEVKLSGILSLGAVPPQQKSSYGSLIAPQLTAPYHQHFFNIRLDLAIDGINNTAYVVEAEADPEDAEYNQFHNAFHINKTRLETEKQARNNLSYKLYPGDNCVPLCSKKAWWRKRASFVDYHVWVTPYDEKERFGGGNYPNQSQGDGGLLKYTEKDRSIVDKDIVLWYTFGVTHIPRQEDFPVMPVVLCGFTLKPNGFFDINPASDIPKPIKKTDETCCKN
;
A
#
# COMPACT_ATOMS: atom_id res chain seq x y z
N TYR A 1 10.02 7.16 6.07
CA TYR A 1 11.32 6.85 6.68
C TYR A 1 12.29 6.36 5.62
N LEU A 2 13.58 6.65 5.80
CA LEU A 2 14.69 6.10 5.01
C LEU A 2 15.62 5.38 5.99
N TYR A 3 16.14 4.22 5.62
CA TYR A 3 17.01 3.40 6.45
C TYR A 3 18.37 3.15 5.79
N GLN A 4 19.36 2.75 6.58
CA GLN A 4 20.74 2.57 6.11
C GLN A 4 20.93 1.27 5.28
N ASP A 5 19.97 0.35 5.29
CA ASP A 5 19.85 -0.75 4.32
C ASP A 5 19.23 -0.30 2.98
N SER A 6 19.03 1.01 2.80
CA SER A 6 18.27 1.65 1.73
C SER A 6 16.78 1.28 1.64
N SER A 7 16.20 0.66 2.68
CA SER A 7 14.73 0.51 2.75
C SER A 7 14.04 1.87 2.85
N ILE A 8 12.94 2.04 2.11
CA ILE A 8 12.05 3.20 2.15
C ILE A 8 10.71 2.75 2.73
N HIS A 9 10.36 3.20 3.94
CA HIS A 9 9.09 2.85 4.58
C HIS A 9 8.14 4.05 4.60
N TYR A 10 6.92 3.84 4.13
CA TYR A 10 5.82 4.80 4.21
C TYR A 10 4.79 4.30 5.22
N GLU A 11 4.33 5.20 6.08
CA GLU A 11 3.45 4.90 7.22
C GLU A 11 2.40 5.99 7.35
N VAL A 12 1.16 5.59 7.58
CA VAL A 12 0.03 6.45 7.92
C VAL A 12 -0.40 6.15 9.35
N LYS A 13 -0.64 7.20 10.13
CA LYS A 13 -1.08 7.10 11.53
C LYS A 13 -2.51 7.63 11.63
N LEU A 14 -3.48 6.71 11.72
CA LEU A 14 -4.90 7.05 11.88
C LEU A 14 -5.18 7.30 13.36
N SER A 15 -5.73 8.47 13.67
CA SER A 15 -6.13 8.93 15.01
C SER A 15 -7.15 10.07 14.83
N GLY A 16 -7.45 10.82 15.90
CA GLY A 16 -8.45 11.89 15.89
C GLY A 16 -9.79 11.42 16.47
N ILE A 17 -10.90 12.00 16.02
CA ILE A 17 -12.23 11.77 16.58
C ILE A 17 -13.09 11.00 15.57
N LEU A 18 -13.86 10.01 16.05
CA LEU A 18 -14.78 9.23 15.22
C LEU A 18 -15.85 10.13 14.57
N SER A 19 -16.29 9.75 13.37
CA SER A 19 -17.57 10.23 12.82
C SER A 19 -18.71 9.45 13.46
N LEU A 20 -19.73 10.15 13.94
CA LEU A 20 -20.71 9.61 14.89
C LEU A 20 -22.14 9.87 14.41
N GLY A 21 -23.03 8.91 14.65
CA GLY A 21 -24.47 9.00 14.46
C GLY A 21 -25.22 8.73 15.76
N ALA A 22 -26.50 9.11 15.79
CA ALA A 22 -27.40 8.78 16.89
C ALA A 22 -28.11 7.43 16.66
N VAL A 23 -28.39 6.70 17.74
CA VAL A 23 -29.31 5.55 17.76
C VAL A 23 -30.28 5.68 18.93
N PRO A 24 -31.54 5.23 18.80
CA PRO A 24 -32.49 5.21 19.91
C PRO A 24 -32.00 4.43 21.14
N PRO A 25 -32.55 4.72 22.34
CA PRO A 25 -32.30 3.95 23.55
C PRO A 25 -32.40 2.43 23.33
N GLN A 26 -31.46 1.69 23.94
CA GLN A 26 -31.30 0.23 23.85
C GLN A 26 -31.13 -0.38 22.44
N GLN A 27 -31.17 0.40 21.36
CA GLN A 27 -31.00 -0.10 19.99
C GLN A 27 -29.52 -0.24 19.60
N LYS A 28 -29.22 -1.26 18.78
CA LYS A 28 -27.93 -1.45 18.11
C LYS A 28 -28.09 -1.32 16.59
N SER A 29 -27.05 -0.86 15.91
CA SER A 29 -27.00 -0.79 14.45
C SER A 29 -26.26 -2.01 13.88
N SER A 30 -26.73 -2.57 12.76
CA SER A 30 -25.97 -3.56 11.98
C SER A 30 -24.85 -2.93 11.14
N TYR A 31 -24.77 -1.60 11.10
CA TYR A 31 -23.87 -0.82 10.25
C TYR A 31 -22.87 0.04 11.03
N GLY A 32 -22.79 -0.13 12.35
CA GLY A 32 -21.88 0.63 13.21
C GLY A 32 -21.91 0.14 14.65
N SER A 33 -20.77 0.25 15.34
CA SER A 33 -20.64 -0.09 16.76
C SER A 33 -21.42 0.89 17.64
N LEU A 34 -21.95 0.42 18.76
CA LEU A 34 -22.42 1.30 19.85
C LEU A 34 -21.20 1.71 20.69
N ILE A 35 -20.91 3.01 20.74
CA ILE A 35 -19.72 3.58 21.37
C ILE A 35 -20.02 4.06 22.79
N ALA A 36 -21.13 4.79 22.93
CA ALA A 36 -21.66 5.28 24.19
C ALA A 36 -23.21 5.22 24.13
N PRO A 37 -23.94 5.48 25.23
CA PRO A 37 -25.40 5.47 25.22
C PRO A 37 -25.98 6.39 24.12
N GLN A 38 -26.81 5.82 23.24
CA GLN A 38 -27.41 6.48 22.06
C GLN A 38 -26.42 6.94 20.96
N LEU A 39 -25.14 6.56 21.06
CA LEU A 39 -24.08 7.03 20.17
C LEU A 39 -23.44 5.86 19.39
N THR A 40 -23.53 5.89 18.05
CA THR A 40 -22.93 4.88 17.17
C THR A 40 -21.84 5.46 16.29
N ALA A 41 -20.80 4.68 15.98
CA ALA A 41 -19.82 4.99 14.95
C ALA A 41 -20.00 4.02 13.77
N PRO A 42 -20.38 4.49 12.57
CA PRO A 42 -20.56 3.65 11.39
C PRO A 42 -19.28 2.90 11.01
N TYR A 43 -19.43 1.67 10.51
CA TYR A 43 -18.33 0.93 9.90
C TYR A 43 -17.89 1.64 8.61
N HIS A 44 -16.59 1.83 8.42
CA HIS A 44 -16.04 2.58 7.30
C HIS A 44 -14.69 2.03 6.86
N GLN A 45 -14.23 2.41 5.66
CA GLN A 45 -12.92 2.04 5.15
C GLN A 45 -12.13 3.31 4.80
N HIS A 46 -10.87 3.36 5.23
CA HIS A 46 -9.92 4.38 4.81
C HIS A 46 -9.10 3.82 3.64
N PHE A 47 -8.97 4.55 2.54
CA PHE A 47 -8.17 4.14 1.38
C PHE A 47 -7.17 5.23 0.99
N PHE A 48 -5.93 4.82 0.77
CA PHE A 48 -4.79 5.65 0.38
C PHE A 48 -4.26 5.14 -0.95
N ASN A 49 -3.93 6.05 -1.86
CA ASN A 49 -3.30 5.73 -3.15
C ASN A 49 -2.04 6.58 -3.30
N ILE A 50 -0.90 5.93 -3.40
CA ILE A 50 0.42 6.56 -3.39
C ILE A 50 1.02 6.46 -4.78
N ARG A 51 1.17 7.62 -5.43
CA ARG A 51 1.84 7.78 -6.73
C ARG A 51 3.36 7.80 -6.51
N LEU A 52 4.04 6.75 -6.98
CA LEU A 52 5.49 6.60 -6.92
C LEU A 52 6.03 6.71 -8.36
N ASP A 53 6.60 7.87 -8.72
CA ASP A 53 7.49 7.96 -9.88
C ASP A 53 8.75 7.15 -9.55
N LEU A 54 9.06 6.14 -10.35
CA LEU A 54 10.20 5.26 -10.13
C LEU A 54 11.26 5.46 -11.21
N ALA A 55 12.44 5.92 -10.78
CA ALA A 55 13.63 6.02 -11.61
C ALA A 55 14.75 5.12 -11.01
N ILE A 56 14.49 3.81 -10.95
CA ILE A 56 15.45 2.84 -10.41
C ILE A 56 16.63 2.73 -11.39
N ASP A 57 17.76 3.30 -11.01
CA ASP A 57 18.99 3.46 -11.81
C ASP A 57 18.76 4.16 -13.18
N GLY A 58 17.79 5.08 -13.22
CA GLY A 58 17.36 5.80 -14.41
C GLY A 58 15.86 5.64 -14.68
N ILE A 59 15.32 6.40 -15.64
CA ILE A 59 13.88 6.40 -15.94
C ILE A 59 13.41 5.16 -16.71
N ASN A 60 14.30 4.47 -17.42
CA ASN A 60 13.95 3.29 -18.21
C ASN A 60 13.71 2.10 -17.27
N ASN A 61 12.46 1.90 -16.88
CA ASN A 61 12.07 0.93 -15.85
C ASN A 61 11.02 -0.06 -16.38
N THR A 62 10.78 -1.10 -15.59
CA THR A 62 9.77 -2.14 -15.80
C THR A 62 9.45 -2.70 -14.41
N ALA A 63 8.17 -2.88 -14.08
CA ALA A 63 7.77 -3.36 -12.75
C ALA A 63 7.69 -4.90 -12.67
N TYR A 64 7.67 -5.44 -11.46
CA TYR A 64 7.84 -6.89 -11.20
C TYR A 64 6.85 -7.47 -10.18
N VAL A 65 6.45 -8.71 -10.44
CA VAL A 65 5.58 -9.58 -9.65
C VAL A 65 6.39 -10.85 -9.46
N VAL A 66 6.44 -11.32 -8.22
CA VAL A 66 7.35 -12.37 -7.78
C VAL A 66 6.58 -13.24 -6.81
N GLU A 67 6.02 -14.30 -7.35
CA GLU A 67 5.17 -15.26 -6.67
C GLU A 67 6.04 -16.45 -6.22
N ALA A 68 5.66 -17.08 -5.11
CA ALA A 68 6.30 -18.28 -4.59
C ALA A 68 5.27 -19.41 -4.63
N GLU A 69 5.57 -20.46 -5.38
CA GLU A 69 4.66 -21.56 -5.67
C GLU A 69 5.27 -22.85 -5.13
N ALA A 70 4.48 -23.63 -4.39
CA ALA A 70 4.90 -24.95 -3.94
C ALA A 70 5.03 -25.88 -5.16
N ASP A 71 6.07 -26.70 -5.19
CA ASP A 71 6.27 -27.65 -6.27
C ASP A 71 5.23 -28.78 -6.14
N PRO A 72 4.69 -29.31 -7.26
CA PRO A 72 3.80 -30.47 -7.22
C PRO A 72 4.40 -31.65 -6.45
N GLU A 73 3.57 -32.41 -5.72
CA GLU A 73 4.02 -33.55 -4.91
C GLU A 73 4.68 -34.65 -5.76
N ASP A 74 4.32 -34.75 -7.04
CA ASP A 74 4.83 -35.69 -8.05
C ASP A 74 5.99 -35.14 -8.89
N ALA A 75 6.48 -33.92 -8.61
CA ALA A 75 7.60 -33.33 -9.34
C ALA A 75 8.91 -34.11 -9.10
N GLU A 76 9.66 -34.38 -10.18
CA GLU A 76 10.86 -35.22 -10.24
C GLU A 76 11.91 -34.95 -9.14
N TYR A 77 12.04 -33.69 -8.73
CA TYR A 77 13.02 -33.20 -7.75
C TYR A 77 12.42 -32.91 -6.37
N ASN A 78 11.12 -33.12 -6.14
CA ASN A 78 10.39 -32.84 -4.90
C ASN A 78 10.21 -34.09 -4.01
N GLN A 79 11.26 -34.91 -3.88
CA GLN A 79 11.22 -36.24 -3.22
C GLN A 79 10.85 -36.22 -1.73
N PHE A 80 10.81 -35.04 -1.09
CA PHE A 80 10.43 -34.85 0.31
C PHE A 80 9.20 -33.92 0.46
N HIS A 81 8.49 -33.62 -0.63
CA HIS A 81 7.27 -32.81 -0.70
C HIS A 81 7.37 -31.44 0.01
N ASN A 82 8.55 -30.83 -0.04
CA ASN A 82 8.89 -29.58 0.66
C ASN A 82 9.52 -28.52 -0.26
N ALA A 83 9.66 -28.80 -1.55
CA ALA A 83 10.19 -27.85 -2.52
C ALA A 83 9.16 -26.78 -2.90
N PHE A 84 9.67 -25.59 -3.23
CA PHE A 84 8.92 -24.47 -3.78
C PHE A 84 9.85 -23.63 -4.64
N HIS A 85 9.32 -23.02 -5.69
CA HIS A 85 10.06 -22.19 -6.63
C HIS A 85 9.48 -20.77 -6.73
N ILE A 86 10.18 -19.90 -7.46
CA ILE A 86 9.86 -18.47 -7.57
C ILE A 86 9.48 -18.11 -9.02
N ASN A 87 8.20 -17.83 -9.25
CA ASN A 87 7.61 -17.55 -10.57
C ASN A 87 7.29 -16.05 -10.79
N LYS A 88 7.20 -15.63 -12.06
CA LYS A 88 7.13 -14.23 -12.54
C LYS A 88 6.56 -14.15 -13.97
N THR A 89 5.73 -13.14 -14.30
CA THR A 89 5.10 -12.92 -15.65
C THR A 89 5.94 -11.96 -16.54
N ARG A 90 5.42 -10.89 -17.19
CA ARG A 90 6.19 -9.69 -17.62
C ARG A 90 5.25 -8.54 -18.02
N LEU A 91 5.54 -7.30 -17.58
CA LEU A 91 4.67 -6.12 -17.81
C LEU A 91 4.85 -5.56 -19.20
N GLU A 92 4.42 -6.36 -20.17
CA GLU A 92 4.49 -5.97 -21.58
C GLU A 92 3.45 -4.88 -21.88
N THR A 93 2.31 -4.95 -21.18
CA THR A 93 1.40 -3.81 -20.89
C THR A 93 1.05 -3.78 -19.38
N GLU A 94 0.10 -2.96 -18.95
CA GLU A 94 -0.22 -2.55 -17.56
C GLU A 94 -0.68 -3.67 -16.55
N LYS A 95 -0.35 -4.97 -16.71
CA LYS A 95 -0.98 -6.09 -15.93
C LYS A 95 -0.09 -6.93 -14.96
N GLN A 96 0.67 -7.93 -15.45
CA GLN A 96 1.43 -8.93 -14.64
C GLN A 96 2.92 -8.95 -15.06
N ALA A 97 3.90 -9.42 -14.24
CA ALA A 97 5.21 -8.74 -14.21
C ALA A 97 6.54 -9.55 -13.95
N ARG A 98 7.70 -9.00 -14.35
CA ARG A 98 9.14 -9.49 -14.26
C ARG A 98 10.25 -8.24 -14.09
N ASN A 99 12.20 -7.83 -12.85
CA ASN A 99 13.51 -8.32 -12.24
C ASN A 99 14.66 -8.54 -13.25
N ASN A 100 15.31 -7.45 -13.66
CA ASN A 100 16.71 -7.20 -13.24
C ASN A 100 16.71 -5.93 -12.36
N LEU A 101 17.84 -5.61 -11.70
CA LEU A 101 18.10 -4.45 -10.80
C LEU A 101 16.85 -3.74 -10.24
N SER A 102 16.40 -4.11 -9.03
CA SER A 102 15.04 -3.73 -8.58
C SER A 102 14.94 -3.22 -7.14
N TYR A 103 13.91 -2.42 -6.89
CA TYR A 103 13.27 -2.34 -5.58
C TYR A 103 12.01 -3.23 -5.57
N LYS A 104 11.81 -3.98 -4.48
CA LYS A 104 10.59 -4.79 -4.27
C LYS A 104 9.66 -4.07 -3.29
N LEU A 105 8.38 -4.00 -3.65
CA LEU A 105 7.30 -3.57 -2.76
C LEU A 105 6.96 -4.70 -1.77
N TYR A 106 7.00 -4.36 -0.48
CA TYR A 106 6.49 -5.15 0.62
C TYR A 106 5.22 -4.47 1.16
N PRO A 107 4.01 -4.98 0.85
CA PRO A 107 2.78 -4.45 1.42
C PRO A 107 2.72 -4.69 2.93
N GLY A 108 2.19 -3.73 3.68
CA GLY A 108 1.71 -3.95 5.05
C GLY A 108 0.23 -4.32 5.08
N ASP A 109 -0.40 -4.20 6.25
CA ASP A 109 -1.82 -4.48 6.46
C ASP A 109 -2.72 -3.70 5.50
N ASN A 110 -3.71 -4.39 4.94
CA ASN A 110 -4.49 -3.90 3.80
C ASN A 110 -5.91 -4.51 3.78
N CYS A 111 -6.83 -3.92 3.01
CA CYS A 111 -8.17 -4.43 2.78
C CYS A 111 -8.70 -4.10 1.39
N VAL A 112 -9.65 -4.89 0.90
CA VAL A 112 -10.37 -4.64 -0.37
C VAL A 112 -11.68 -3.88 -0.12
N PRO A 113 -12.23 -3.14 -1.11
CA PRO A 113 -13.49 -2.43 -0.93
C PRO A 113 -14.68 -3.39 -0.80
N LEU A 114 -15.37 -3.32 0.34
CA LEU A 114 -16.47 -4.23 0.68
C LEU A 114 -17.79 -3.89 -0.05
N CYS A 115 -17.93 -2.68 -0.59
CA CYS A 115 -19.13 -2.31 -1.35
C CYS A 115 -19.10 -2.83 -2.79
N SER A 116 -20.27 -3.00 -3.41
CA SER A 116 -20.38 -3.35 -4.83
C SER A 116 -19.65 -2.33 -5.73
N LYS A 117 -19.03 -2.80 -6.82
CA LYS A 117 -18.49 -1.94 -7.91
C LYS A 117 -19.53 -0.98 -8.51
N LYS A 118 -20.83 -1.24 -8.33
CA LYS A 118 -21.92 -0.34 -8.75
C LYS A 118 -22.12 0.88 -7.84
N ALA A 119 -21.54 0.91 -6.64
CA ALA A 119 -21.73 1.98 -5.65
C ALA A 119 -21.17 3.33 -6.12
N TRP A 120 -21.87 4.42 -5.79
CA TRP A 120 -21.55 5.77 -6.25
C TRP A 120 -20.11 6.20 -5.94
N TRP A 121 -19.64 5.96 -4.71
CA TRP A 121 -18.28 6.34 -4.32
C TRP A 121 -17.21 5.49 -5.01
N ARG A 122 -17.46 4.19 -5.23
CA ARG A 122 -16.50 3.27 -5.84
C ARG A 122 -16.25 3.57 -7.32
N LYS A 123 -17.28 4.04 -8.05
CA LYS A 123 -17.12 4.61 -9.40
C LYS A 123 -16.20 5.83 -9.42
N ARG A 124 -16.28 6.68 -8.39
CA ARG A 124 -15.54 7.94 -8.28
C ARG A 124 -14.13 7.79 -7.70
N ALA A 125 -13.85 6.69 -7.02
CA ALA A 125 -12.57 6.36 -6.41
C ALA A 125 -11.96 5.10 -7.06
N SER A 126 -12.01 5.01 -8.39
CA SER A 126 -11.73 3.78 -9.15
C SER A 126 -10.37 3.12 -8.84
N PHE A 127 -9.38 3.90 -8.37
CA PHE A 127 -8.09 3.43 -7.83
C PHE A 127 -8.18 2.34 -6.75
N VAL A 128 -9.34 2.16 -6.08
CA VAL A 128 -9.54 1.11 -5.06
C VAL A 128 -9.85 -0.28 -5.64
N ASP A 129 -10.03 -0.41 -6.95
CA ASP A 129 -10.35 -1.70 -7.57
C ASP A 129 -9.16 -2.67 -7.67
N TYR A 130 -7.92 -2.17 -7.57
CA TYR A 130 -6.68 -2.96 -7.52
C TYR A 130 -5.69 -2.35 -6.52
N HIS A 131 -4.89 -3.20 -5.87
CA HIS A 131 -3.83 -2.76 -4.94
C HIS A 131 -2.60 -2.18 -5.64
N VAL A 132 -2.34 -2.60 -6.87
CA VAL A 132 -1.20 -2.14 -7.68
C VAL A 132 -1.73 -1.76 -9.05
N TRP A 133 -1.31 -0.59 -9.53
CA TRP A 133 -1.46 -0.15 -10.91
C TRP A 133 -0.08 0.33 -11.37
N VAL A 134 0.25 0.14 -12.64
CA VAL A 134 1.46 0.71 -13.25
C VAL A 134 1.06 1.37 -14.55
N THR A 135 1.42 2.63 -14.71
CA THR A 135 1.20 3.41 -15.94
C THR A 135 2.54 3.95 -16.44
N PRO A 136 2.71 4.25 -17.73
CA PRO A 136 3.78 5.15 -18.16
C PRO A 136 3.61 6.53 -17.51
N TYR A 137 4.69 7.30 -17.47
CA TYR A 137 4.65 8.70 -17.07
C TYR A 137 3.79 9.55 -18.02
N ASP A 138 2.93 10.38 -17.45
CA ASP A 138 2.24 11.51 -18.09
C ASP A 138 2.10 12.61 -17.04
N GLU A 139 2.60 13.81 -17.32
CA GLU A 139 2.61 14.97 -16.40
C GLU A 139 1.18 15.33 -15.91
N LYS A 140 0.15 14.98 -16.70
CA LYS A 140 -1.27 15.27 -16.41
C LYS A 140 -1.94 14.16 -15.59
N GLU A 141 -1.34 12.97 -15.49
CA GLU A 141 -1.84 11.82 -14.74
C GLU A 141 -1.29 11.86 -13.31
N ARG A 142 -1.88 12.74 -12.49
CA ARG A 142 -1.37 13.11 -11.16
C ARG A 142 -2.13 12.50 -9.97
N PHE A 143 -3.40 12.11 -10.14
CA PHE A 143 -4.27 11.69 -9.02
C PHE A 143 -5.10 10.46 -9.37
N GLY A 144 -5.08 9.43 -8.50
CA GLY A 144 -5.79 8.17 -8.74
C GLY A 144 -7.32 8.28 -8.87
N GLY A 145 -7.93 9.35 -8.34
CA GLY A 145 -9.36 9.69 -8.50
C GLY A 145 -9.65 10.82 -9.51
N GLY A 146 -8.66 11.26 -10.28
CA GLY A 146 -8.77 12.38 -11.22
C GLY A 146 -8.66 13.77 -10.56
N ASN A 147 -8.59 14.81 -11.42
CA ASN A 147 -8.27 16.18 -11.01
C ASN A 147 -9.39 16.89 -10.20
N TYR A 148 -10.65 16.51 -10.40
CA TYR A 148 -11.81 17.20 -9.84
C TYR A 148 -12.71 16.22 -9.05
N PRO A 149 -12.26 15.71 -7.89
CA PRO A 149 -12.96 14.65 -7.16
C PRO A 149 -14.27 15.10 -6.52
N ASN A 150 -14.48 16.40 -6.26
CA ASN A 150 -15.71 16.90 -5.66
C ASN A 150 -16.90 16.75 -6.64
N GLN A 151 -17.97 16.07 -6.20
CA GLN A 151 -19.17 15.76 -7.00
C GLN A 151 -18.92 15.10 -8.39
N SER A 152 -17.72 14.54 -8.61
CA SER A 152 -17.34 13.84 -9.85
C SER A 152 -18.32 12.73 -10.25
N GLN A 153 -18.35 12.38 -11.53
CA GLN A 153 -19.23 11.31 -12.04
C GLN A 153 -18.52 9.94 -12.09
N GLY A 154 -17.19 9.91 -11.96
CA GLY A 154 -16.35 8.70 -12.10
C GLY A 154 -15.65 8.63 -13.46
N ASP A 155 -15.39 9.81 -14.04
CA ASP A 155 -14.99 10.07 -15.42
C ASP A 155 -13.46 10.27 -15.59
N GLY A 156 -12.68 10.08 -14.53
CA GLY A 156 -11.22 10.23 -14.52
C GLY A 156 -10.52 9.37 -13.46
N GLY A 157 -9.22 9.58 -13.29
CA GLY A 157 -8.38 8.78 -12.41
C GLY A 157 -7.88 7.49 -13.06
N LEU A 158 -7.35 6.58 -12.25
CA LEU A 158 -6.51 5.47 -12.72
C LEU A 158 -7.17 4.58 -13.78
N LEU A 159 -8.43 4.17 -13.55
CA LEU A 159 -9.18 3.38 -14.52
C LEU A 159 -9.23 4.04 -15.91
N LYS A 160 -9.37 5.38 -15.96
CA LYS A 160 -9.42 6.15 -17.20
C LYS A 160 -8.04 6.34 -17.86
N TYR A 161 -6.98 6.38 -17.05
CA TYR A 161 -5.60 6.39 -17.54
C TYR A 161 -5.23 5.04 -18.18
N THR A 162 -5.69 3.93 -17.58
CA THR A 162 -5.42 2.55 -18.06
C THR A 162 -6.32 2.07 -19.21
N GLU A 163 -7.39 2.79 -19.55
CA GLU A 163 -8.15 2.53 -20.79
C GLU A 163 -7.28 2.61 -22.07
N LYS A 164 -6.10 3.22 -21.96
CA LYS A 164 -5.11 3.36 -23.04
C LYS A 164 -4.26 2.09 -23.28
N ASP A 165 -4.25 1.13 -22.33
CA ASP A 165 -3.47 -0.14 -22.35
C ASP A 165 -2.02 0.02 -22.87
N ARG A 166 -1.30 0.99 -22.31
CA ARG A 166 0.02 1.42 -22.81
C ARG A 166 1.10 0.39 -22.46
N SER A 167 2.12 0.25 -23.30
CA SER A 167 3.30 -0.54 -22.94
C SER A 167 4.15 0.18 -21.89
N ILE A 168 4.65 -0.59 -20.92
CA ILE A 168 5.43 -0.14 -19.76
C ILE A 168 6.75 -0.91 -19.61
N VAL A 169 7.26 -1.48 -20.72
CA VAL A 169 8.60 -2.09 -20.80
C VAL A 169 9.60 -1.03 -21.25
N ASP A 170 10.70 -0.91 -20.52
CA ASP A 170 11.79 0.03 -20.80
C ASP A 170 11.25 1.47 -20.95
N LYS A 171 10.45 1.92 -19.97
CA LYS A 171 9.77 3.22 -19.94
C LYS A 171 9.90 3.90 -18.59
N ASP A 172 9.79 5.21 -18.61
CA ASP A 172 9.42 6.02 -17.45
C ASP A 172 8.03 5.59 -16.96
N ILE A 173 7.96 5.06 -15.74
CA ILE A 173 6.76 4.42 -15.18
C ILE A 173 6.43 4.88 -13.77
N VAL A 174 5.13 5.00 -13.54
CA VAL A 174 4.52 5.38 -12.28
C VAL A 174 3.88 4.16 -11.66
N LEU A 175 4.39 3.74 -10.50
CA LEU A 175 3.74 2.75 -9.65
C LEU A 175 2.69 3.46 -8.78
N TRP A 176 1.45 2.99 -8.81
CA TRP A 176 0.39 3.48 -7.94
C TRP A 176 -0.01 2.36 -6.98
N TYR A 177 0.37 2.50 -5.71
CA TYR A 177 0.02 1.52 -4.68
C TYR A 177 -1.21 1.99 -3.89
N THR A 178 -2.26 1.16 -3.89
CA THR A 178 -3.48 1.37 -3.11
C THR A 178 -3.55 0.44 -1.92
N PHE A 179 -3.66 1.01 -0.73
CA PHE A 179 -3.91 0.27 0.51
C PHE A 179 -5.00 0.93 1.36
N GLY A 180 -5.54 0.18 2.31
CA GLY A 180 -6.60 0.70 3.17
C GLY A 180 -6.85 -0.10 4.43
N VAL A 181 -7.62 0.49 5.34
CA VAL A 181 -8.00 -0.09 6.64
C VAL A 181 -9.52 -0.17 6.72
N THR A 182 -10.06 -1.37 6.91
CA THR A 182 -11.47 -1.58 7.30
C THR A 182 -11.59 -1.30 8.80
N HIS A 183 -12.22 -0.19 9.15
CA HIS A 183 -12.38 0.23 10.53
C HIS A 183 -13.75 -0.23 11.08
N ILE A 184 -13.67 -1.09 12.10
CA ILE A 184 -14.78 -1.47 12.98
C ILE A 184 -14.52 -0.74 14.30
N PRO A 185 -15.14 0.43 14.57
CA PRO A 185 -14.77 1.25 15.72
C PRO A 185 -15.13 0.60 17.05
N ARG A 186 -14.36 0.88 18.10
CA ARG A 186 -14.52 0.30 19.44
C ARG A 186 -14.76 1.40 20.47
N GLN A 187 -15.05 1.03 21.72
CA GLN A 187 -15.32 2.02 22.77
C GLN A 187 -14.04 2.78 23.18
N GLU A 188 -12.89 2.12 23.07
CA GLU A 188 -11.55 2.65 23.29
C GLU A 188 -11.13 3.69 22.24
N ASP A 189 -11.85 3.77 21.11
CA ASP A 189 -11.60 4.73 20.03
C ASP A 189 -12.30 6.09 20.27
N PHE A 190 -12.91 6.28 21.44
CA PHE A 190 -13.64 7.47 21.87
C PHE A 190 -13.19 7.93 23.27
N PRO A 191 -13.10 9.25 23.55
CA PRO A 191 -13.44 10.39 22.68
C PRO A 191 -12.39 10.70 21.60
N VAL A 192 -11.18 10.17 21.73
CA VAL A 192 -10.09 10.33 20.75
C VAL A 192 -9.44 8.97 20.52
N MET A 193 -9.31 8.59 19.25
CA MET A 193 -8.85 7.27 18.83
C MET A 193 -7.33 7.10 19.03
N PRO A 194 -6.87 6.06 19.75
CA PRO A 194 -5.47 5.66 19.78
C PRO A 194 -4.92 5.39 18.38
N VAL A 195 -3.61 5.56 18.18
CA VAL A 195 -3.03 5.46 16.84
C VAL A 195 -3.14 4.03 16.28
N VAL A 196 -3.80 3.91 15.13
CA VAL A 196 -3.73 2.74 14.24
C VAL A 196 -2.72 3.03 13.13
N LEU A 197 -1.84 2.06 12.84
CA LEU A 197 -0.79 2.19 11.83
C LEU A 197 -1.14 1.36 10.59
N CYS A 198 -0.84 1.89 9.40
CA CYS A 198 -0.82 1.12 8.16
C CYS A 198 0.20 1.71 7.17
N GLY A 199 0.60 0.95 6.14
CA GLY A 199 1.66 1.41 5.24
C GLY A 199 2.29 0.31 4.38
N PHE A 200 3.50 0.55 3.92
CA PHE A 200 4.30 -0.37 3.11
C PHE A 200 5.79 -0.03 3.17
N THR A 201 6.63 -0.91 2.65
CA THR A 201 8.07 -0.69 2.53
C THR A 201 8.55 -1.06 1.12
N LEU A 202 9.35 -0.20 0.49
CA LEU A 202 10.17 -0.56 -0.67
C LEU A 202 11.54 -0.99 -0.15
N LYS A 203 12.07 -2.11 -0.62
CA LYS A 203 13.44 -2.57 -0.29
C LYS A 203 14.27 -2.81 -1.54
N PRO A 204 15.59 -2.54 -1.53
CA PRO A 204 16.46 -2.99 -2.60
C PRO A 204 16.43 -4.52 -2.71
N ASN A 205 16.37 -5.02 -3.94
CA ASN A 205 16.31 -6.44 -4.27
C ASN A 205 17.19 -6.68 -5.51
N GLY A 206 18.46 -7.00 -5.27
CA GLY A 206 19.49 -7.02 -6.31
C GLY A 206 19.79 -5.64 -6.91
N PHE A 207 19.70 -4.57 -6.11
CA PHE A 207 20.11 -3.20 -6.50
C PHE A 207 21.56 -2.88 -6.12
N PHE A 208 22.13 -3.62 -5.15
CA PHE A 208 23.52 -3.53 -4.73
C PHE A 208 24.16 -4.91 -4.84
N ASP A 209 25.45 -4.97 -5.22
CA ASP A 209 26.21 -6.24 -5.31
C ASP A 209 26.47 -6.90 -3.95
N ILE A 210 26.51 -6.09 -2.89
CA ILE A 210 26.68 -6.50 -1.49
C ILE A 210 25.69 -5.75 -0.60
N ASN A 211 25.58 -6.15 0.68
CA ASN A 211 24.78 -5.43 1.66
C ASN A 211 25.25 -3.96 1.77
N PRO A 212 24.41 -2.94 1.47
CA PRO A 212 24.81 -1.53 1.50
C PRO A 212 25.11 -1.01 2.92
N ALA A 213 24.75 -1.76 3.96
CA ALA A 213 25.00 -1.42 5.36
C ALA A 213 26.35 -1.96 5.90
N SER A 214 27.24 -2.48 5.04
CA SER A 214 28.44 -3.23 5.48
C SER A 214 29.58 -2.37 6.04
N ASP A 215 29.61 -1.07 5.72
CA ASP A 215 30.64 -0.11 6.15
C ASP A 215 30.22 0.73 7.37
N ILE A 216 28.98 0.58 7.85
CA ILE A 216 28.42 1.37 8.94
C ILE A 216 29.21 1.14 10.24
N PRO A 217 29.80 2.18 10.85
CA PRO A 217 30.50 2.03 12.12
C PRO A 217 29.54 1.73 13.27
N LYS A 218 30.01 0.96 14.25
CA LYS A 218 29.24 0.68 15.48
C LYS A 218 28.82 1.99 16.16
N PRO A 219 27.55 2.16 16.58
CA PRO A 219 27.11 3.37 17.26
C PRO A 219 27.96 3.68 18.50
N ILE A 220 28.58 4.87 18.50
CA ILE A 220 29.34 5.35 19.65
C ILE A 220 28.34 5.65 20.77
N LYS A 221 28.36 4.83 21.83
CA LYS A 221 27.68 5.20 23.08
C LYS A 221 28.34 6.46 23.62
N LYS A 222 27.61 7.57 23.65
CA LYS A 222 27.95 8.67 24.55
C LYS A 222 27.86 8.11 25.98
N THR A 223 28.96 8.15 26.71
CA THR A 223 28.91 8.14 28.16
C THR A 223 28.35 9.48 28.59
N ASP A 224 27.24 9.50 29.32
CA ASP A 224 26.71 10.73 29.89
C ASP A 224 27.72 11.29 30.89
N GLU A 225 28.36 12.39 30.55
CA GLU A 225 29.13 13.17 31.52
C GLU A 225 28.13 13.83 32.47
N THR A 226 27.83 13.12 33.55
CA THR A 226 26.94 13.60 34.61
C THR A 226 27.46 14.94 35.13
N CYS A 227 26.66 15.99 34.93
CA CYS A 227 27.00 17.38 35.27
C CYS A 227 27.29 17.60 36.77
N CYS A 228 26.93 16.62 37.61
CA CYS A 228 27.18 16.61 39.05
C CYS A 228 28.48 15.85 39.40
N LYS A 229 29.63 16.53 39.26
CA LYS A 229 30.85 16.21 40.03
C LYS A 229 31.01 17.28 41.12
N ASN A 230 30.48 16.97 42.30
CA ASN A 230 30.73 17.70 43.54
C ASN A 230 31.96 17.11 44.25
#